data_AF-A0A024VUC2-F1
#
_entry.id   AF-A0A024VUC2-F1
#
_cell.length_a   1.000
_cell.length_b   1.000
_cell.length_c   1.000
_cell.angle_alpha   90.00
_cell.angle_beta   90.00
_cell.angle_gamma   90.00
#
_symmetry.space_group_name_H-M   'P 1'
#
loop_
_entity.id
_entity.type
_entity.pdbx_description
1 polymer ?
#
loop_
_entity_poly.entity_id
_entity_poly.type
_entity_poly.pdbx_seq_one_letter_code
_entity_poly.pdbx_strand_id
1 'polypeptide(L)'
;MIRKLEYHIISYIIFALHVKLFMHTVFYAEWVWDLFHIYFCTIMVYVNILLIYGIRIYFGLKKLDLKYFPLEKIASCTNYKNKKNIHPYAAFERLDLINMKFMNLFYGIIFVATWKIAFIFFLSLMNLMVSLLIYPFLKGKSDNLESSILFLYLKFLKLVCRLAIWAFGVNKIENNYLCDNEWPKNIVSNHISAVDPLFFISEHACSFVAKKSLSKDRMVGPSVLALKCVLVYREKSEDRKIALESIKERQLLINAKQNNYPSFVIFSEGTTSNGLQIIEQKKGAFNSLLPITPVLLIYDYDFYNPSYDIIPFTWWIFLSSSNYQGSTLRTYWLPKVYPPDKAQYPDLTDEERINIFHDEVSKIMFNHMKKYNPRAPKDVDDYNDWPGSLRFKLEYFQNALGNVATKHLNKEKNLSEK
;
A
#
# COMPACT_ATOMS: atom_id res chain seq x y z
N MET A 1 -16.71 12.20 16.15
CA MET A 1 -16.46 11.53 17.44
C MET A 1 -16.63 10.00 17.34
N ILE A 2 -17.74 9.48 16.78
CA ILE A 2 -18.01 8.02 16.64
C ILE A 2 -16.89 7.26 15.89
N ARG A 3 -16.24 7.86 14.88
CA ARG A 3 -15.16 7.22 14.09
C ARG A 3 -13.94 6.81 14.92
N LYS A 4 -13.67 7.53 16.02
CA LYS A 4 -12.57 7.22 16.95
C LYS A 4 -12.96 6.15 17.96
N LEU A 5 -14.14 5.54 17.87
CA LEU A 5 -14.65 4.60 18.86
C LEU A 5 -14.76 3.16 18.33
N GLU A 6 -14.77 2.90 17.02
CA GLU A 6 -15.02 1.54 16.49
C GLU A 6 -14.06 0.49 17.07
N TYR A 7 -12.75 0.71 16.94
CA TYR A 7 -11.76 -0.22 17.50
C TYR A 7 -11.82 -0.26 19.03
N HIS A 8 -12.09 0.87 19.69
CA HIS A 8 -12.23 0.92 21.14
C HIS A 8 -13.43 0.13 21.64
N ILE A 9 -14.57 0.19 20.96
CA ILE A 9 -15.78 -0.55 21.30
C ILE A 9 -15.50 -2.05 21.24
N ILE A 10 -14.89 -2.52 20.15
CA ILE A 10 -14.50 -3.94 20.01
C ILE A 10 -13.54 -4.32 21.13
N SER A 11 -12.51 -3.51 21.38
CA SER A 11 -11.55 -3.75 22.46
C SER A 11 -12.21 -3.78 23.85
N TYR A 12 -13.18 -2.91 24.13
CA TYR A 12 -13.89 -2.90 25.40
C TYR A 12 -14.83 -4.09 25.58
N ILE A 13 -15.51 -4.53 24.51
CA ILE A 13 -16.32 -5.76 24.53
C ILE A 13 -15.43 -6.95 24.85
N ILE A 14 -14.32 -7.09 24.12
CA ILE A 14 -13.35 -8.17 24.34
C ILE A 14 -12.79 -8.10 25.76
N PHE A 15 -12.41 -6.92 26.23
CA PHE A 15 -11.90 -6.74 27.59
C PHE A 15 -12.95 -7.12 28.65
N ALA A 16 -14.20 -6.67 28.52
CA ALA A 16 -15.27 -7.02 29.44
C ALA A 16 -15.55 -8.53 29.48
N LEU A 17 -15.50 -9.21 28.33
CA LEU A 17 -15.60 -10.67 28.26
C LEU A 17 -14.47 -11.36 29.03
N HIS A 18 -13.22 -10.92 28.86
CA HIS A 18 -12.09 -11.46 29.61
C HIS A 18 -12.20 -11.18 31.11
N VAL A 19 -12.60 -9.97 31.51
CA VAL A 19 -12.84 -9.64 32.93
C VAL A 19 -13.90 -10.57 33.50
N LYS A 20 -15.05 -10.72 32.84
CA LYS A 20 -16.09 -11.65 33.29
C LYS A 20 -15.58 -13.09 33.39
N LEU A 21 -14.77 -13.51 32.43
CA LEU A 21 -14.18 -14.85 32.38
C LEU A 21 -13.22 -15.12 33.54
N PHE A 22 -12.37 -14.15 33.88
CA PHE A 22 -11.24 -14.34 34.78
C PHE A 22 -11.51 -13.88 36.22
N MET A 23 -12.42 -12.94 36.45
CA MET A 23 -12.66 -12.37 37.79
C MET A 23 -12.91 -13.44 38.85
N HIS A 24 -13.86 -14.34 38.64
CA HIS A 24 -14.16 -15.38 39.62
C HIS A 24 -13.13 -16.52 39.61
N THR A 25 -12.83 -17.06 38.43
CA THR A 25 -12.06 -18.31 38.29
C THR A 25 -10.56 -18.14 38.50
N VAL A 26 -9.98 -17.01 38.09
CA VAL A 26 -8.52 -16.78 38.14
C VAL A 26 -8.12 -15.94 39.35
N PHE A 27 -8.96 -14.99 39.78
CA PHE A 27 -8.59 -14.05 40.85
C PHE A 27 -9.21 -14.35 42.23
N TYR A 28 -10.39 -14.97 42.31
CA TYR A 28 -11.08 -15.23 43.59
C TYR A 28 -11.09 -16.70 44.01
N ALA A 29 -11.01 -17.64 43.07
CA ALA A 29 -10.92 -19.06 43.37
C ALA A 29 -9.47 -19.47 43.68
N GLU A 30 -9.31 -20.63 44.32
CA GLU A 30 -7.99 -21.23 44.51
C GLU A 30 -7.39 -21.63 43.16
N TRP A 31 -6.08 -21.38 42.98
CA TRP A 31 -5.41 -21.54 41.71
C TRP A 31 -5.31 -23.02 41.31
N VAL A 32 -5.86 -23.37 40.14
CA VAL A 32 -5.76 -24.71 39.54
C VAL A 32 -5.41 -24.60 38.06
N TRP A 33 -4.63 -25.53 37.52
CA TRP A 33 -4.27 -25.55 36.08
C TRP A 33 -5.40 -26.06 35.19
N ASP A 34 -6.52 -25.36 35.18
CA ASP A 34 -7.63 -25.59 34.27
C ASP A 34 -7.48 -24.81 32.94
N LEU A 35 -8.44 -25.00 32.02
CA LEU A 35 -8.43 -24.32 30.73
C LEU A 35 -8.45 -22.79 30.84
N PHE A 36 -9.09 -22.21 31.88
CA PHE A 36 -9.19 -20.76 32.04
C PHE A 36 -7.87 -20.15 32.49
N HIS A 37 -7.17 -20.79 33.43
CA HIS A 37 -5.85 -20.37 33.89
C HIS A 37 -4.78 -20.53 32.79
N ILE A 38 -4.82 -21.64 32.05
CA ILE A 38 -3.95 -21.84 30.88
C ILE A 38 -4.18 -20.73 29.85
N TYR A 39 -5.45 -20.42 29.54
CA TYR A 39 -5.79 -19.34 28.60
C TYR A 39 -5.35 -17.96 29.09
N PHE A 40 -5.58 -17.63 30.38
CA PHE A 40 -5.13 -16.39 30.99
C PHE A 40 -3.61 -16.23 30.90
N CYS A 41 -2.85 -17.23 31.36
CA CYS A 41 -1.39 -17.24 31.27
C CYS A 41 -0.91 -17.09 29.82
N THR A 42 -1.55 -17.78 28.87
CA THR A 42 -1.21 -17.69 27.44
C THR A 42 -1.40 -16.26 26.91
N ILE A 43 -2.53 -15.61 27.21
CA ILE A 43 -2.77 -14.22 26.81
C ILE A 43 -1.76 -13.28 27.44
N MET A 44 -1.50 -13.44 28.75
CA MET A 44 -0.54 -12.58 29.44
C MET A 44 0.86 -12.71 28.84
N VAL A 45 1.33 -13.92 28.58
CA VAL A 45 2.61 -14.16 27.90
C VAL A 45 2.62 -13.53 26.51
N TYR A 46 1.55 -13.73 25.72
CA TYR A 46 1.43 -13.15 24.39
C TYR A 46 1.49 -11.62 24.40
N VAL A 47 0.71 -10.97 25.27
CA VAL A 47 0.71 -9.50 25.40
C VAL A 47 2.09 -9.00 25.83
N ASN A 48 2.77 -9.67 26.78
CA ASN A 48 4.12 -9.31 27.18
C ASN A 48 5.13 -9.40 26.01
N ILE A 49 5.03 -10.45 25.18
CA ILE A 49 5.88 -10.57 23.97
C ILE A 49 5.62 -9.40 23.01
N LEU A 50 4.35 -9.04 22.77
CA LEU A 50 4.01 -7.90 21.93
C LEU A 50 4.52 -6.58 22.51
N LEU A 51 4.45 -6.39 23.83
CA LEU A 51 4.97 -5.19 24.50
C LEU A 51 6.49 -5.07 24.34
N ILE A 52 7.23 -6.15 24.59
CA ILE A 52 8.69 -6.18 24.39
C ILE A 52 9.03 -5.86 22.93
N TYR A 53 8.30 -6.45 21.98
CA TYR A 53 8.48 -6.18 20.56
C TYR A 53 8.16 -4.72 20.20
N GLY A 54 7.07 -4.17 20.73
CA GLY A 54 6.66 -2.79 20.53
C GLY A 54 7.67 -1.78 21.09
N ILE A 55 8.24 -2.05 22.26
CA ILE A 55 9.34 -1.25 22.84
C ILE A 55 10.54 -1.24 21.89
N ARG A 56 10.94 -2.42 21.39
CA ARG A 56 12.05 -2.52 20.43
C ARG A 56 11.78 -1.73 19.14
N ILE A 57 10.56 -1.81 18.59
CA ILE A 57 10.16 -1.02 17.43
C ILE A 57 10.26 0.47 17.76
N TYR A 58 9.66 0.91 18.87
CA TYR A 58 9.61 2.32 19.27
C TYR A 58 10.98 3.00 19.30
N PHE A 59 11.99 2.34 19.89
CA PHE A 59 13.36 2.85 19.88
C PHE A 59 14.01 2.82 18.49
N GLY A 60 13.68 1.81 17.67
CA GLY A 60 14.09 1.74 16.27
C GLY A 60 13.56 2.91 15.43
N LEU A 61 12.33 3.37 15.69
CA LEU A 61 11.71 4.48 14.95
C LEU A 61 12.47 5.80 15.11
N LYS A 62 13.12 6.02 16.26
CA LYS A 62 13.91 7.25 16.48
C LYS A 62 15.12 7.37 15.56
N LYS A 63 15.62 6.26 15.02
CA LYS A 63 16.72 6.24 14.05
C LYS A 63 16.32 6.75 12.67
N LEU A 64 15.02 6.89 12.41
CA LEU A 64 14.50 7.41 11.17
C LEU A 64 14.59 8.95 11.12
N ASP A 65 14.92 9.64 12.21
CA ASP A 65 14.96 11.11 12.23
C ASP A 65 15.96 11.67 11.21
N LEU A 66 15.49 12.55 10.31
CA LEU A 66 16.29 13.11 9.23
C LEU A 66 17.49 13.90 9.75
N LYS A 67 17.46 14.40 10.99
CA LYS A 67 18.60 15.13 11.58
C LYS A 67 19.89 14.30 11.64
N TYR A 68 19.80 12.97 11.56
CA TYR A 68 20.96 12.07 11.55
C TYR A 68 21.56 11.85 10.15
N PHE A 69 20.95 12.39 9.09
CA PHE A 69 21.37 12.22 7.70
C PHE A 69 21.65 13.57 7.04
N PRO A 70 22.70 14.30 7.46
CA PRO A 70 23.05 15.55 6.82
C PRO A 70 23.49 15.32 5.37
N LEU A 71 23.21 16.29 4.49
CA LEU A 71 23.34 16.16 3.03
C LEU A 71 24.74 15.70 2.59
N GLU A 72 25.78 16.17 3.29
CA GLU A 72 27.18 15.88 2.95
C GLU A 72 27.54 14.40 3.15
N LYS A 73 26.76 13.66 3.95
CA LYS A 73 26.98 12.24 4.23
C LYS A 73 26.19 11.32 3.28
N ILE A 74 25.33 11.88 2.42
CA ILE A 74 24.50 11.10 1.50
C ILE A 74 25.27 10.90 0.19
N ALA A 75 25.82 9.69 0.00
CA ALA A 75 26.69 9.36 -1.13
C ALA A 75 26.02 9.59 -2.50
N SER A 76 24.70 9.40 -2.60
CA SER A 76 23.95 9.63 -3.84
C SER A 76 23.69 11.10 -4.18
N CYS A 77 23.97 12.02 -3.26
CA CYS A 77 23.60 13.43 -3.37
C CYS A 77 24.75 14.37 -3.73
N THR A 78 25.91 13.85 -4.13
CA THR A 78 27.07 14.66 -4.57
C THR A 78 26.74 15.64 -5.71
N ASN A 79 25.68 15.39 -6.49
CA ASN A 79 25.17 16.28 -7.55
C ASN A 79 23.69 16.67 -7.38
N TYR A 80 23.09 16.44 -6.21
CA TYR A 80 21.67 16.74 -6.00
C TYR A 80 21.46 18.25 -5.85
N LYS A 81 20.93 18.89 -6.90
CA LYS A 81 20.47 20.28 -6.87
C LYS A 81 18.94 20.30 -6.86
N ASN A 82 18.35 20.50 -5.70
CA ASN A 82 16.95 20.88 -5.62
C ASN A 82 16.85 22.40 -5.51
N LYS A 83 16.06 23.02 -6.38
CA LYS A 83 15.85 24.48 -6.40
C LYS A 83 15.35 25.02 -5.06
N LYS A 84 14.69 24.19 -4.25
CA LYS A 84 14.08 24.55 -2.96
C LYS A 84 14.85 24.07 -1.73
N ASN A 85 16.07 23.53 -1.87
CA ASN A 85 16.89 22.99 -0.76
C ASN A 85 16.17 21.94 0.12
N ILE A 86 15.21 21.21 -0.45
CA ILE A 86 14.47 20.16 0.28
C ILE A 86 15.36 18.93 0.43
N HIS A 87 15.29 18.30 1.60
CA HIS A 87 16.06 17.10 1.89
C HIS A 87 15.71 15.95 0.92
N PRO A 88 16.69 15.25 0.31
CA PRO A 88 16.47 14.16 -0.66
C PRO A 88 15.55 13.03 -0.17
N TYR A 89 15.48 12.83 1.14
CA TYR A 89 14.64 11.81 1.77
C TYR A 89 13.27 12.34 2.24
N ALA A 90 12.90 13.59 1.93
CA ALA A 90 11.68 14.22 2.44
C ALA A 90 10.39 13.43 2.11
N ALA A 91 10.30 12.81 0.93
CA ALA A 91 9.15 11.97 0.57
C ALA A 91 9.06 10.64 1.34
N PHE A 92 10.03 10.32 2.20
CA PHE A 92 10.06 9.11 3.02
C PHE A 92 10.16 9.44 4.51
N GLU A 93 10.10 10.71 4.88
CA GLU A 93 10.18 11.13 6.27
C GLU A 93 8.94 10.67 7.03
N ARG A 94 9.17 10.11 8.23
CA ARG A 94 8.14 9.52 9.11
C ARG A 94 8.03 10.26 10.44
N LEU A 95 7.72 11.55 10.38
CA LEU A 95 7.51 12.38 11.57
C LEU A 95 6.41 11.84 12.48
N ASP A 96 5.40 11.18 11.92
CA ASP A 96 4.35 10.49 12.67
C ASP A 96 4.93 9.41 13.59
N LEU A 97 5.91 8.64 13.11
CA LEU A 97 6.59 7.58 13.87
C LEU A 97 7.62 8.16 14.84
N ILE A 98 8.42 9.14 14.39
CA ILE A 98 9.47 9.77 15.20
C ILE A 98 8.86 10.49 16.40
N ASN A 99 7.73 11.19 16.21
CA ASN A 99 7.06 11.95 17.27
C ASN A 99 5.95 11.16 17.96
N MET A 100 5.76 9.88 17.64
CA MET A 100 4.76 9.03 18.28
C MET A 100 4.99 9.03 19.79
N LYS A 101 3.94 9.30 20.56
CA LYS A 101 3.96 9.15 22.02
C LYS A 101 3.97 7.66 22.35
N PHE A 102 4.86 7.26 23.25
CA PHE A 102 4.95 5.86 23.70
C PHE A 102 3.59 5.30 24.18
N MET A 103 2.82 6.10 24.92
CA MET A 103 1.50 5.71 25.43
C MET A 103 0.50 5.37 24.31
N ASN A 104 0.57 6.02 23.15
CA ASN A 104 -0.31 5.71 22.02
C ASN A 104 -0.03 4.30 21.50
N LEU A 105 1.24 3.98 21.29
CA LEU A 105 1.65 2.66 20.83
C LEU A 105 1.27 1.58 21.87
N PHE A 106 1.58 1.84 23.14
CA PHE A 106 1.33 0.90 24.23
C PHE A 106 -0.16 0.57 24.41
N TYR A 107 -1.02 1.60 24.36
CA TYR A 107 -2.48 1.42 24.38
C TYR A 107 -2.94 0.55 23.20
N GLY A 108 -2.45 0.86 22.00
CA GLY A 108 -2.72 0.10 20.78
C GLY A 108 -2.35 -1.37 20.90
N ILE A 109 -1.18 -1.67 21.46
CA ILE A 109 -0.69 -3.04 21.64
C ILE A 109 -1.60 -3.84 22.58
N ILE A 110 -1.90 -3.29 23.75
CA ILE A 110 -2.66 -4.00 24.79
C ILE A 110 -4.10 -4.27 24.33
N PHE A 111 -4.75 -3.25 23.77
CA PHE A 111 -6.20 -3.32 23.55
C PHE A 111 -6.57 -3.69 22.12
N VAL A 112 -5.76 -3.37 21.12
CA VAL A 112 -6.17 -3.44 19.71
C VAL A 112 -5.38 -4.46 18.89
N ALA A 113 -4.06 -4.53 19.08
CA ALA A 113 -3.19 -5.35 18.25
C ALA A 113 -3.54 -6.85 18.29
N THR A 114 -3.82 -7.40 19.47
CA THR A 114 -4.11 -8.83 19.64
C THR A 114 -5.27 -9.30 18.75
N TRP A 115 -6.43 -8.64 18.85
CA TRP A 115 -7.60 -9.07 18.09
C TRP A 115 -7.47 -8.74 16.59
N LYS A 116 -6.82 -7.63 16.23
CA LYS A 116 -6.56 -7.30 14.82
C LYS A 116 -5.61 -8.30 14.15
N ILE A 117 -4.54 -8.70 14.83
CA ILE A 117 -3.61 -9.71 14.32
C ILE A 117 -4.34 -11.04 14.14
N ALA A 118 -5.15 -11.46 15.11
CA ALA A 118 -5.97 -12.66 15.01
C ALA A 118 -6.95 -12.58 13.83
N PHE A 119 -7.61 -11.42 13.64
CA PHE A 119 -8.54 -11.19 12.54
C PHE A 119 -7.84 -11.20 11.17
N ILE A 120 -6.69 -10.56 11.03
CA ILE A 120 -5.87 -10.57 9.81
C ILE A 120 -5.44 -12.01 9.49
N PHE A 121 -4.97 -12.76 10.51
CA PHE A 121 -4.59 -14.15 10.33
C PHE A 121 -5.77 -15.01 9.86
N PHE A 122 -6.95 -14.83 10.45
CA PHE A 122 -8.18 -15.49 10.00
C PHE A 122 -8.52 -15.15 8.55
N LEU A 123 -8.48 -13.87 8.16
CA LEU A 123 -8.70 -13.45 6.77
C LEU A 123 -7.67 -14.07 5.81
N SER A 124 -6.40 -14.12 6.19
CA SER A 124 -5.36 -14.76 5.38
C SER A 124 -5.59 -16.26 5.21
N LEU A 125 -6.01 -16.95 6.27
CA LEU A 125 -6.33 -18.38 6.21
C LEU A 125 -7.56 -18.64 5.32
N MET A 126 -8.62 -17.84 5.49
CA MET A 126 -9.82 -17.93 4.64
C MET A 126 -9.46 -17.70 3.17
N ASN A 127 -8.68 -16.67 2.87
CA ASN A 127 -8.21 -16.39 1.52
C ASN A 127 -7.35 -17.53 0.96
N LEU A 128 -6.45 -18.13 1.76
CA LEU A 128 -5.66 -19.28 1.36
C LEU A 128 -6.55 -20.49 1.01
N MET A 129 -7.56 -20.79 1.83
CA MET A 129 -8.48 -21.90 1.58
C MET A 129 -9.23 -21.72 0.25
N VAL A 130 -9.81 -20.54 0.01
CA VAL A 130 -10.51 -20.24 -1.26
C VAL A 130 -9.54 -20.22 -2.44
N SER A 131 -8.33 -19.68 -2.24
CA SER A 131 -7.25 -19.66 -3.23
C SER A 131 -6.85 -21.08 -3.68
N LEU A 132 -6.76 -22.03 -2.75
CA LEU A 132 -6.44 -23.43 -3.05
C LEU A 132 -7.57 -24.12 -3.84
N LEU A 133 -8.84 -23.78 -3.56
CA LEU A 133 -9.98 -24.31 -4.29
C LEU A 133 -10.06 -23.78 -5.72
N ILE A 134 -9.78 -22.49 -5.93
CA ILE A 134 -9.93 -21.83 -7.23
C ILE A 134 -8.72 -22.03 -8.16
N TYR A 135 -7.53 -22.25 -7.60
CA TYR A 135 -6.27 -22.27 -8.37
C TYR A 135 -6.24 -23.28 -9.53
N PRO A 136 -6.73 -24.54 -9.39
CA PRO A 136 -6.78 -25.48 -10.52
C PRO A 136 -7.60 -24.96 -11.70
N PHE A 137 -8.70 -24.26 -11.43
CA PHE A 137 -9.56 -23.66 -12.46
C PHE A 137 -8.87 -22.50 -13.17
N LEU A 138 -8.11 -21.67 -12.43
CA LEU A 138 -7.36 -20.55 -13.01
C LEU A 138 -6.14 -20.99 -13.85
N LYS A 139 -5.54 -22.14 -13.52
CA LYS A 139 -4.36 -22.67 -14.22
C LYS A 139 -4.74 -23.52 -15.44
N GLY A 140 -5.94 -24.11 -15.46
CA GLY A 140 -6.47 -24.82 -16.61
C GLY A 140 -6.60 -23.88 -17.80
N LYS A 141 -5.75 -24.08 -18.83
CA LYS A 141 -5.84 -23.34 -20.10
C LYS A 141 -7.18 -23.64 -20.77
N SER A 142 -8.15 -22.79 -20.52
CA SER A 142 -9.33 -22.63 -21.34
C SER A 142 -9.74 -21.18 -21.14
N ASP A 143 -9.79 -20.42 -22.24
CA ASP A 143 -10.38 -19.08 -22.26
C ASP A 143 -11.84 -19.06 -21.74
N ASN A 144 -12.42 -20.24 -21.51
CA ASN A 144 -13.64 -20.49 -20.75
C ASN A 144 -13.34 -20.91 -19.30
N LEU A 145 -12.68 -20.07 -18.50
CA LEU A 145 -12.99 -20.10 -17.08
C LEU A 145 -14.46 -19.72 -17.00
N GLU A 146 -15.33 -20.58 -16.44
CA GLU A 146 -16.74 -20.27 -16.31
C GLU A 146 -16.88 -18.89 -15.67
N SER A 147 -17.41 -17.94 -16.44
CA SER A 147 -17.47 -16.52 -16.07
C SER A 147 -18.08 -16.32 -14.68
N SER A 148 -19.02 -17.20 -14.31
CA SER A 148 -19.67 -17.29 -13.00
C SER A 148 -18.72 -17.57 -11.84
N ILE A 149 -17.81 -18.55 -11.97
CA ILE A 149 -16.86 -18.91 -10.91
C ILE A 149 -15.86 -17.76 -10.68
N LEU A 150 -15.33 -17.20 -11.77
CA LEU A 150 -14.45 -16.03 -11.69
C LEU A 150 -15.17 -14.85 -11.04
N PHE A 151 -16.39 -14.58 -11.46
CA PHE A 151 -17.20 -13.49 -10.94
C PHE A 151 -17.47 -13.64 -9.43
N LEU A 152 -17.79 -14.87 -8.98
CA LEU A 152 -17.98 -15.15 -7.55
C LEU A 152 -16.67 -14.98 -6.77
N TYR A 153 -15.54 -15.46 -7.30
CA TYR A 153 -14.23 -15.28 -6.68
C TYR A 153 -13.85 -13.79 -6.59
N LEU A 154 -14.09 -12.99 -7.63
CA LEU A 154 -13.83 -11.56 -7.59
C LEU A 154 -14.69 -10.85 -6.55
N LYS A 155 -15.98 -11.21 -6.40
CA LYS A 155 -16.82 -10.70 -5.31
C LYS A 155 -16.27 -11.04 -3.93
N PHE A 156 -15.85 -12.29 -3.73
CA PHE A 156 -15.19 -12.72 -2.51
C PHE A 156 -13.92 -11.90 -2.24
N LEU A 157 -13.06 -11.76 -3.25
CA LEU A 157 -11.82 -11.01 -3.15
C LEU A 157 -12.07 -9.54 -2.79
N LYS A 158 -13.09 -8.89 -3.39
CA LYS A 158 -13.51 -7.54 -3.03
C LYS A 158 -13.85 -7.42 -1.54
N LEU A 159 -14.63 -8.37 -1.02
CA LEU A 159 -15.00 -8.42 0.41
C LEU A 159 -13.78 -8.62 1.30
N VAL A 160 -12.91 -9.58 0.99
CA VAL A 160 -11.69 -9.84 1.77
C VAL A 160 -10.79 -8.62 1.79
N CYS A 161 -10.55 -7.99 0.64
CA CYS A 161 -9.77 -6.76 0.56
C CYS A 161 -10.42 -5.64 1.38
N ARG A 162 -11.75 -5.48 1.34
CA ARG A 162 -12.46 -4.47 2.14
C ARG A 162 -12.28 -4.69 3.64
N LEU A 163 -12.41 -5.93 4.11
CA LEU A 163 -12.19 -6.28 5.51
C LEU A 163 -10.72 -6.11 5.92
N ALA A 164 -9.78 -6.43 5.03
CA ALA A 164 -8.35 -6.25 5.29
C ALA A 164 -7.98 -4.76 5.39
N ILE A 165 -8.50 -3.89 4.52
CA ILE A 165 -8.33 -2.43 4.61
C ILE A 165 -8.78 -1.93 5.99
N TRP A 166 -9.96 -2.36 6.44
CA TRP A 166 -10.47 -2.03 7.77
C TRP A 166 -9.59 -2.60 8.89
N ALA A 167 -9.09 -3.83 8.75
CA ALA A 167 -8.19 -4.43 9.74
C ALA A 167 -6.86 -3.67 9.86
N PHE A 168 -6.31 -3.19 8.75
CA PHE A 168 -5.08 -2.39 8.72
C PHE A 168 -5.25 -0.94 9.20
N GLY A 169 -6.44 -0.57 9.67
CA GLY A 169 -6.67 0.72 10.32
C GLY A 169 -7.37 1.75 9.46
N VAL A 170 -7.74 1.45 8.21
CA VAL A 170 -8.50 2.38 7.36
C VAL A 170 -9.99 2.08 7.53
N ASN A 171 -10.65 2.78 8.45
CA ASN A 171 -12.04 2.51 8.79
C ASN A 171 -13.04 3.23 7.87
N LYS A 172 -12.59 4.27 7.16
CA LYS A 172 -13.43 5.00 6.21
C LYS A 172 -12.74 5.15 4.86
N ILE A 173 -13.51 4.96 3.79
CA ILE A 173 -13.11 5.28 2.42
C ILE A 173 -14.10 6.31 1.87
N GLU A 174 -13.59 7.43 1.36
CA GLU A 174 -14.37 8.50 0.76
C GLU A 174 -13.93 8.65 -0.71
N ASN A 175 -14.76 8.14 -1.62
CA ASN A 175 -14.49 8.21 -3.06
C ASN A 175 -15.08 9.50 -3.64
N ASN A 176 -14.23 10.34 -4.21
CA ASN A 176 -14.61 11.56 -4.92
C ASN A 176 -14.40 11.32 -6.42
N TYR A 177 -15.48 10.99 -7.14
CA TYR A 177 -15.44 10.78 -8.57
C TYR A 177 -15.59 12.12 -9.30
N LEU A 178 -14.49 12.63 -9.85
CA LEU A 178 -14.44 13.82 -10.72
C LEU A 178 -14.26 13.45 -12.20
N CYS A 179 -14.26 12.15 -12.50
CA CYS A 179 -14.11 11.58 -13.83
C CYS A 179 -15.46 11.12 -14.41
N ASP A 180 -15.45 10.72 -15.67
CA ASP A 180 -16.59 10.07 -16.31
C ASP A 180 -16.94 8.72 -15.64
N ASN A 181 -18.17 8.25 -15.87
CA ASN A 181 -18.66 6.95 -15.40
C ASN A 181 -18.32 5.79 -16.34
N GLU A 182 -17.43 5.97 -17.31
CA GLU A 182 -17.06 4.91 -18.25
C GLU A 182 -16.05 3.94 -17.65
N TRP A 183 -16.33 2.65 -17.80
CA TRP A 183 -15.46 1.56 -17.34
C TRP A 183 -15.27 0.55 -18.48
N PRO A 184 -14.16 -0.21 -18.51
CA PRO A 184 -12.96 -0.13 -17.65
C PRO A 184 -12.08 1.10 -17.94
N LYS A 185 -11.13 1.40 -17.03
CA LYS A 185 -10.23 2.57 -17.12
C LYS A 185 -8.74 2.18 -17.09
N ASN A 186 -7.92 2.91 -17.84
CA ASN A 186 -6.48 2.97 -17.62
C ASN A 186 -6.20 3.99 -16.53
N ILE A 187 -5.69 3.55 -15.38
CA ILE A 187 -5.55 4.36 -14.16
C ILE A 187 -4.07 4.57 -13.85
N VAL A 188 -3.72 5.81 -13.55
CA VAL A 188 -2.42 6.17 -12.95
C VAL A 188 -2.67 6.69 -11.55
N SER A 189 -1.95 6.15 -10.56
CA SER A 189 -2.11 6.53 -9.15
C SER A 189 -0.78 6.77 -8.48
N ASN A 190 -0.79 7.64 -7.47
CA ASN A 190 0.28 7.67 -6.47
C ASN A 190 0.25 6.41 -5.61
N HIS A 191 1.37 6.13 -4.91
CA HIS A 191 1.50 4.94 -4.10
C HIS A 191 2.09 5.29 -2.73
N ILE A 192 1.38 4.91 -1.68
CA ILE A 192 1.66 5.29 -0.29
C ILE A 192 1.82 4.03 0.56
N SER A 193 0.90 3.07 0.42
CA SER A 193 0.77 1.96 1.35
C SER A 193 0.63 0.61 0.65
N ALA A 194 0.95 -0.47 1.38
CA ALA A 194 0.57 -1.83 0.99
C ALA A 194 -0.96 -2.03 0.95
N VAL A 195 -1.73 -1.09 1.50
CA VAL A 195 -3.21 -1.07 1.46
C VAL A 195 -3.74 -0.59 0.10
N ASP A 196 -2.97 0.16 -0.68
CA ASP A 196 -3.46 0.79 -1.91
C ASP A 196 -3.98 -0.22 -2.96
N PRO A 197 -3.28 -1.33 -3.26
CA PRO A 197 -3.82 -2.34 -4.16
C PRO A 197 -5.11 -2.96 -3.62
N LEU A 198 -5.20 -3.18 -2.30
CA LEU A 198 -6.41 -3.71 -1.67
C LEU A 198 -7.60 -2.77 -1.90
N PHE A 199 -7.40 -1.46 -1.81
CA PHE A 199 -8.44 -0.47 -2.10
C PHE A 199 -8.98 -0.63 -3.53
N PHE A 200 -8.10 -0.58 -4.54
CA PHE A 200 -8.50 -0.70 -5.94
C PHE A 200 -9.14 -2.05 -6.26
N ILE A 201 -8.69 -3.14 -5.62
CA ILE A 201 -9.34 -4.45 -5.73
C ILE A 201 -10.73 -4.38 -5.10
N SER A 202 -10.86 -3.87 -3.87
CA SER A 202 -12.13 -3.82 -3.13
C SER A 202 -13.21 -3.01 -3.84
N GLU A 203 -12.83 -1.93 -4.54
CA GLU A 203 -13.77 -1.04 -5.20
C GLU A 203 -14.16 -1.58 -6.58
N HIS A 204 -13.17 -1.92 -7.42
CA HIS A 204 -13.39 -2.16 -8.86
C HIS A 204 -12.76 -3.46 -9.39
N ALA A 205 -12.23 -4.32 -8.52
CA ALA A 205 -11.48 -5.53 -8.91
C ALA A 205 -10.40 -5.23 -9.96
N CYS A 206 -9.68 -4.12 -9.78
CA CYS A 206 -8.65 -3.67 -10.72
C CYS A 206 -7.50 -4.66 -10.87
N SER A 207 -6.86 -4.61 -12.04
CA SER A 207 -5.61 -5.28 -12.38
C SER A 207 -4.41 -4.37 -12.17
N PHE A 208 -3.21 -4.96 -12.04
CA PHE A 208 -1.97 -4.24 -11.75
C PHE A 208 -0.78 -4.82 -12.51
N VAL A 209 0.32 -4.07 -12.52
CA VAL A 209 1.64 -4.60 -12.85
C VAL A 209 2.21 -5.30 -11.61
N ALA A 210 2.36 -6.63 -11.67
CA ALA A 210 2.81 -7.46 -10.55
C ALA A 210 4.14 -8.16 -10.86
N LYS A 211 4.95 -8.44 -9.83
CA LYS A 211 6.13 -9.31 -9.96
C LYS A 211 5.67 -10.71 -10.38
N LYS A 212 6.37 -11.34 -11.34
CA LYS A 212 5.99 -12.70 -11.76
C LYS A 212 6.04 -13.74 -10.64
N SER A 213 6.95 -13.61 -9.66
CA SER A 213 6.99 -14.53 -8.52
C SER A 213 5.69 -14.54 -7.70
N LEU A 214 4.94 -13.43 -7.67
CA LEU A 214 3.65 -13.36 -6.99
C LEU A 214 2.60 -14.32 -7.58
N SER A 215 2.68 -14.64 -8.88
CA SER A 215 1.74 -15.58 -9.50
C SER A 215 1.92 -17.03 -9.01
N LYS A 216 3.08 -17.34 -8.39
CA LYS A 216 3.38 -18.65 -7.81
C LYS A 216 3.06 -18.72 -6.31
N ASP A 217 2.79 -17.58 -5.67
CA ASP A 217 2.47 -17.53 -4.25
C ASP A 217 1.09 -18.16 -3.98
N ARG A 218 0.99 -18.99 -2.93
CA ARG A 218 -0.25 -19.73 -2.63
C ARG A 218 -1.36 -18.86 -2.04
N MET A 219 -1.01 -17.72 -1.43
CA MET A 219 -1.98 -16.80 -0.85
C MET A 219 -2.44 -15.75 -1.86
N VAL A 220 -1.53 -15.18 -2.65
CA VAL A 220 -1.87 -14.06 -3.55
C VAL A 220 -1.87 -14.43 -5.04
N GLY A 221 -1.23 -15.53 -5.44
CA GLY A 221 -1.12 -15.94 -6.83
C GLY A 221 -2.46 -16.13 -7.54
N PRO A 222 -3.44 -16.84 -6.96
CA PRO A 222 -4.77 -16.96 -7.54
C PRO A 222 -5.45 -15.60 -7.77
N SER A 223 -5.32 -14.65 -6.83
CA SER A 223 -5.83 -13.28 -6.99
C SER A 223 -5.14 -12.55 -8.14
N VAL A 224 -3.81 -12.67 -8.25
CA VAL A 224 -3.03 -12.07 -9.34
C VAL A 224 -3.48 -12.60 -10.71
N LEU A 225 -3.76 -13.91 -10.81
CA LEU A 225 -4.26 -14.54 -12.03
C LEU A 225 -5.71 -14.15 -12.34
N ALA A 226 -6.60 -14.17 -11.35
CA ALA A 226 -8.01 -13.84 -11.50
C ALA A 226 -8.23 -12.37 -11.90
N LEU A 227 -7.43 -11.45 -11.36
CA LEU A 227 -7.41 -10.04 -11.75
C LEU A 227 -6.69 -9.81 -13.09
N LYS A 228 -6.20 -10.88 -13.73
CA LYS A 228 -5.43 -10.84 -14.98
C LYS A 228 -4.25 -9.87 -14.91
N CYS A 229 -3.53 -9.79 -13.79
CA CYS A 229 -2.41 -8.84 -13.63
C CYS A 229 -1.32 -9.04 -14.69
N VAL A 230 -0.69 -7.94 -15.11
CA VAL A 230 0.46 -7.97 -16.02
C VAL A 230 1.68 -8.39 -15.22
N LEU A 231 2.22 -9.58 -15.51
CA LEU A 231 3.34 -10.16 -14.79
C LEU A 231 4.66 -9.75 -15.42
N VAL A 232 5.53 -9.10 -14.64
CA VAL A 232 6.83 -8.59 -15.13
C VAL A 232 8.00 -9.18 -14.36
N TYR A 233 9.09 -9.42 -15.07
CA TYR A 233 10.43 -9.57 -14.50
C TYR A 233 11.05 -8.16 -14.41
N ARG A 234 11.72 -7.84 -13.31
CA ARG A 234 12.28 -6.48 -13.09
C ARG A 234 13.80 -6.46 -13.00
N GLU A 235 14.46 -7.60 -13.25
CA GLU A 235 15.89 -7.77 -12.93
C GLU A 235 16.81 -7.46 -14.13
N LYS A 236 16.40 -7.72 -15.38
CA LYS A 236 17.21 -7.45 -16.58
C LYS A 236 16.69 -6.28 -17.42
N SER A 237 17.55 -5.71 -18.27
CA SER A 237 17.20 -4.64 -19.22
C SER A 237 16.17 -5.09 -20.26
N GLU A 238 16.36 -6.26 -20.86
CA GLU A 238 15.44 -6.89 -21.82
C GLU A 238 14.04 -7.06 -21.20
N ASP A 239 13.97 -7.44 -19.92
CA ASP A 239 12.70 -7.61 -19.21
C ASP A 239 11.90 -6.31 -19.13
N ARG A 240 12.56 -5.15 -19.16
CA ARG A 240 11.88 -3.84 -19.12
C ARG A 240 11.16 -3.53 -20.42
N LYS A 241 11.75 -3.87 -21.57
CA LYS A 241 11.10 -3.68 -22.87
C LYS A 241 9.85 -4.55 -22.98
N ILE A 242 9.99 -5.83 -22.63
CA ILE A 242 8.88 -6.79 -22.59
C ILE A 242 7.78 -6.31 -21.63
N ALA A 243 8.16 -5.81 -20.45
CA ALA A 243 7.21 -5.25 -19.49
C ALA A 243 6.44 -4.05 -20.07
N LEU A 244 7.11 -3.15 -20.79
CA LEU A 244 6.48 -1.99 -21.42
C LEU A 244 5.53 -2.41 -22.55
N GLU A 245 5.91 -3.40 -23.34
CA GLU A 245 5.05 -3.97 -24.39
C GLU A 245 3.79 -4.60 -23.79
N SER A 246 3.92 -5.42 -22.73
CA SER A 246 2.76 -6.01 -22.04
C SER A 246 1.85 -4.97 -21.39
N ILE A 247 2.42 -3.89 -20.86
CA ILE A 247 1.65 -2.74 -20.33
C ILE A 247 0.86 -2.08 -21.47
N LYS A 248 1.52 -1.80 -22.60
CA LYS A 248 0.90 -1.16 -23.76
C LYS A 248 -0.23 -2.02 -24.34
N GLU A 249 0.01 -3.32 -24.51
CA GLU A 249 -1.00 -4.28 -24.96
C GLU A 249 -2.22 -4.28 -24.03
N ARG A 250 -2.00 -4.34 -22.70
CA ARG A 250 -3.09 -4.30 -21.74
C ARG A 250 -3.90 -3.00 -21.83
N GLN A 251 -3.24 -1.86 -21.93
CA GLN A 251 -3.92 -0.57 -22.02
C GLN A 251 -4.75 -0.45 -23.30
N LEU A 252 -4.26 -1.00 -24.42
CA LEU A 252 -5.00 -1.07 -25.69
C LEU A 252 -6.28 -1.91 -25.57
N LEU A 253 -6.19 -3.11 -24.98
CA LEU A 253 -7.33 -4.00 -24.78
C LEU A 253 -8.42 -3.35 -23.92
N ILE A 254 -8.03 -2.61 -22.89
CA ILE A 254 -8.94 -1.85 -22.01
C ILE A 254 -9.60 -0.71 -22.77
N ASN A 255 -8.82 0.08 -23.51
CA ASN A 255 -9.35 1.21 -24.27
C ASN A 255 -10.32 0.76 -25.37
N ALA A 256 -10.03 -0.36 -26.02
CA ALA A 256 -10.90 -0.97 -27.03
C ALA A 256 -12.13 -1.68 -26.42
N LYS A 257 -12.26 -1.75 -25.08
CA LYS A 257 -13.30 -2.48 -24.34
C LYS A 257 -13.43 -3.94 -24.78
N GLN A 258 -12.30 -4.57 -25.11
CA GLN A 258 -12.25 -5.97 -25.57
C GLN A 258 -12.11 -6.95 -24.41
N ASN A 259 -12.63 -8.17 -24.56
CA ASN A 259 -12.38 -9.33 -23.71
C ASN A 259 -12.67 -9.14 -22.20
N ASN A 260 -13.53 -8.19 -21.86
CA ASN A 260 -13.95 -7.87 -20.49
C ASN A 260 -12.76 -7.74 -19.52
N TYR A 261 -11.68 -7.08 -19.94
CA TYR A 261 -10.56 -6.82 -19.03
C TYR A 261 -10.97 -5.82 -17.93
N PRO A 262 -10.57 -6.07 -16.66
CA PRO A 262 -10.78 -5.10 -15.59
C PRO A 262 -9.95 -3.83 -15.81
N SER A 263 -10.32 -2.75 -15.14
CA SER A 263 -9.51 -1.53 -15.08
C SER A 263 -8.08 -1.83 -14.64
N PHE A 264 -7.12 -1.10 -15.18
CA PHE A 264 -5.70 -1.37 -14.97
C PHE A 264 -5.03 -0.20 -14.29
N VAL A 265 -4.47 -0.46 -13.12
CA VAL A 265 -3.85 0.53 -12.26
C VAL A 265 -2.34 0.42 -12.36
N ILE A 266 -1.70 1.54 -12.65
CA ILE A 266 -0.24 1.69 -12.62
C ILE A 266 0.11 2.71 -11.55
N PHE A 267 0.87 2.25 -10.56
CA PHE A 267 1.53 3.10 -9.57
C PHE A 267 2.78 3.73 -10.19
N SER A 268 2.60 4.86 -10.85
CA SER A 268 3.62 5.48 -11.73
C SER A 268 4.84 5.99 -10.96
N GLU A 269 4.72 6.28 -9.66
CA GLU A 269 5.87 6.61 -8.78
C GLU A 269 6.92 5.49 -8.73
N GLY A 270 6.52 4.24 -9.02
CA GLY A 270 7.40 3.08 -9.04
C GLY A 270 7.90 2.61 -7.66
N THR A 271 7.47 3.29 -6.60
CA THR A 271 7.71 2.96 -5.19
C THR A 271 6.62 3.61 -4.34
N THR A 272 6.58 3.34 -3.04
CA THR A 272 5.71 4.01 -2.07
C THR A 272 6.42 5.18 -1.38
N SER A 273 5.66 6.22 -1.04
CA SER A 273 6.10 7.42 -0.32
C SER A 273 5.28 7.67 0.98
N ASN A 274 5.61 8.75 1.70
CA ASN A 274 4.86 9.20 2.87
C ASN A 274 3.50 9.85 2.52
N GLY A 275 3.20 10.04 1.23
CA GLY A 275 1.91 10.54 0.75
C GLY A 275 1.64 12.02 1.00
N LEU A 276 2.66 12.81 1.37
CA LEU A 276 2.51 14.27 1.53
C LEU A 276 2.36 14.96 0.15
N GLN A 277 3.13 14.51 -0.83
CA GLN A 277 3.09 15.01 -2.20
C GLN A 277 3.53 13.89 -3.17
N ILE A 278 3.12 14.01 -4.44
CA ILE A 278 3.51 13.12 -5.54
C ILE A 278 5.02 13.21 -5.78
N ILE A 279 5.69 12.06 -5.86
CA ILE A 279 7.09 11.98 -6.30
C ILE A 279 7.15 11.80 -7.82
N GLU A 280 8.35 11.96 -8.41
CA GLU A 280 8.55 11.81 -9.84
C GLU A 280 7.96 10.49 -10.40
N GLN A 281 7.01 10.64 -11.32
CA GLN A 281 6.36 9.53 -11.99
C GLN A 281 7.26 8.96 -13.10
N LYS A 282 7.22 7.65 -13.33
CA LYS A 282 7.90 6.97 -14.42
C LYS A 282 7.04 6.97 -15.68
N LYS A 283 7.69 7.11 -16.84
CA LYS A 283 7.04 7.24 -18.16
C LYS A 283 6.31 5.99 -18.65
N GLY A 284 6.57 4.82 -18.05
CA GLY A 284 6.04 3.54 -18.52
C GLY A 284 4.52 3.44 -18.61
N ALA A 285 3.78 4.20 -17.79
CA ALA A 285 2.32 4.26 -17.86
C ALA A 285 1.79 5.05 -19.08
N PHE A 286 2.62 5.91 -19.67
CA PHE A 286 2.26 6.88 -20.71
C PHE A 286 2.71 6.43 -22.11
N ASN A 287 3.57 5.41 -22.19
CA ASN A 287 4.15 4.89 -23.44
C ASN A 287 3.13 4.40 -24.47
N SER A 288 1.91 4.06 -24.04
CA SER A 288 0.85 3.63 -24.96
C SER A 288 0.18 4.79 -25.69
N LEU A 289 0.39 6.04 -25.25
CA LEU A 289 -0.32 7.22 -25.76
C LEU A 289 -1.84 6.95 -25.82
N LEU A 290 -2.39 6.49 -24.72
CA LEU A 290 -3.82 6.26 -24.52
C LEU A 290 -4.35 7.15 -23.39
N PRO A 291 -5.67 7.45 -23.37
CA PRO A 291 -6.26 8.24 -22.31
C PRO A 291 -6.06 7.57 -20.93
N ILE A 292 -5.73 8.39 -19.93
CA ILE A 292 -5.46 7.95 -18.56
C ILE A 292 -6.42 8.66 -17.60
N THR A 293 -6.94 7.94 -16.61
CA THR A 293 -7.65 8.50 -15.47
C THR A 293 -6.70 8.59 -14.29
N PRO A 294 -6.24 9.80 -13.90
CA PRO A 294 -5.40 9.96 -12.72
C PRO A 294 -6.23 9.76 -11.44
N VAL A 295 -5.70 9.05 -10.46
CA VAL A 295 -6.35 8.83 -9.16
C VAL A 295 -5.38 9.22 -8.05
N LEU A 296 -5.85 10.08 -7.14
CA LEU A 296 -5.09 10.43 -5.94
C LEU A 296 -5.60 9.63 -4.74
N LEU A 297 -4.68 9.07 -3.98
CA LEU A 297 -4.90 8.47 -2.67
C LEU A 297 -4.35 9.41 -1.61
N ILE A 298 -5.20 9.80 -0.65
CA ILE A 298 -4.82 10.68 0.46
C ILE A 298 -5.30 10.02 1.77
N TYR A 299 -4.37 9.75 2.66
CA TYR A 299 -4.68 9.19 3.98
C TYR A 299 -4.76 10.30 5.03
N ASP A 300 -5.94 10.49 5.58
CA ASP A 300 -6.13 11.29 6.79
C ASP A 300 -5.98 10.40 8.01
N TYR A 301 -4.97 10.70 8.82
CA TYR A 301 -4.67 10.00 10.05
C TYR A 301 -4.48 10.99 11.19
N ASP A 302 -4.61 10.50 12.42
CA ASP A 302 -4.33 11.28 13.62
C ASP A 302 -2.86 11.15 14.04
N PHE A 303 -2.38 9.95 14.39
CA PHE A 303 -1.01 9.74 14.88
C PHE A 303 -0.19 8.68 14.14
N TYR A 304 -0.79 7.91 13.23
CA TYR A 304 -0.09 6.87 12.46
C TYR A 304 -0.43 6.96 10.98
N ASN A 305 0.59 7.24 10.17
CA ASN A 305 0.48 7.21 8.71
C ASN A 305 0.59 5.75 8.21
N PRO A 306 -0.38 5.23 7.44
CA PRO A 306 -0.30 3.86 6.91
C PRO A 306 0.75 3.67 5.80
N SER A 307 1.58 4.69 5.49
CA SER A 307 2.68 4.57 4.54
C SER A 307 3.58 3.36 4.80
N TYR A 308 3.89 2.64 3.71
CA TYR A 308 4.84 1.52 3.70
C TYR A 308 6.11 1.92 2.95
N ASP A 309 6.88 2.85 3.51
CA ASP A 309 8.09 3.41 2.91
C ASP A 309 9.37 2.77 3.49
N ILE A 310 9.87 3.29 4.61
CA ILE A 310 11.22 3.02 5.15
C ILE A 310 11.18 2.16 6.42
N ILE A 311 10.20 1.27 6.51
CA ILE A 311 10.06 0.36 7.65
C ILE A 311 9.93 -1.10 7.16
N PRO A 312 10.43 -2.08 7.92
CA PRO A 312 10.22 -3.49 7.59
C PRO A 312 8.74 -3.84 7.56
N PHE A 313 8.34 -4.75 6.68
CA PHE A 313 6.92 -5.14 6.54
C PHE A 313 6.31 -5.69 7.84
N THR A 314 7.11 -6.39 8.67
CA THR A 314 6.66 -6.86 9.99
C THR A 314 6.37 -5.72 10.96
N TRP A 315 7.15 -4.64 10.91
CA TRP A 315 6.90 -3.44 11.72
C TRP A 315 5.64 -2.75 11.22
N TRP A 316 5.46 -2.65 9.91
CA TRP A 316 4.27 -2.07 9.31
C TRP A 316 2.99 -2.82 9.73
N ILE A 317 2.95 -4.16 9.67
CA ILE A 317 1.80 -4.95 10.15
C ILE A 317 1.53 -4.66 11.63
N PHE A 318 2.58 -4.66 12.46
CA PHE A 318 2.45 -4.48 13.90
C PHE A 318 1.94 -3.07 14.26
N LEU A 319 2.49 -2.03 13.64
CA LEU A 319 2.06 -0.64 13.84
C LEU A 319 0.63 -0.42 13.34
N SER A 320 0.29 -0.93 12.16
CA SER A 320 -1.08 -0.89 11.62
C SER A 320 -2.08 -1.61 12.53
N SER A 321 -1.70 -2.75 13.10
CA SER A 321 -2.52 -3.50 14.06
C SER A 321 -2.64 -2.78 15.42
N SER A 322 -1.66 -1.97 15.78
CA SER A 322 -1.69 -1.17 17.01
C SER A 322 -2.45 0.16 16.83
N ASN A 323 -2.84 0.52 15.60
CA ASN A 323 -3.59 1.76 15.37
C ASN A 323 -5.04 1.63 15.89
N TYR A 324 -5.38 2.46 16.87
CA TYR A 324 -6.69 2.44 17.55
C TYR A 324 -7.64 3.58 17.13
N GLN A 325 -7.17 4.63 16.46
CA GLN A 325 -8.01 5.78 16.07
C GLN A 325 -8.60 5.64 14.66
N GLY A 326 -8.01 4.76 13.85
CA GLY A 326 -8.36 4.60 12.44
C GLY A 326 -7.90 5.76 11.57
N SER A 327 -8.00 5.57 10.26
CA SER A 327 -7.70 6.56 9.24
C SER A 327 -8.78 6.58 8.16
N THR A 328 -8.92 7.72 7.50
CA THR A 328 -9.79 7.87 6.33
C THR A 328 -8.93 7.87 5.07
N LEU A 329 -9.22 6.98 4.12
CA LEU A 329 -8.69 7.06 2.77
C LEU A 329 -9.64 7.90 1.92
N ARG A 330 -9.22 9.11 1.56
CA ARG A 330 -9.89 9.92 0.54
C ARG A 330 -9.27 9.61 -0.81
N THR A 331 -10.12 9.32 -1.77
CA THR A 331 -9.69 9.13 -3.16
C THR A 331 -10.29 10.20 -4.05
N TYR A 332 -9.51 10.68 -5.00
CA TYR A 332 -9.95 11.64 -6.01
C TYR A 332 -9.68 11.06 -7.39
N TRP A 333 -10.74 10.64 -8.08
CA TRP A 333 -10.68 10.13 -9.43
C TRP A 333 -10.79 11.32 -10.38
N LEU A 334 -9.65 11.82 -10.84
CA LEU A 334 -9.55 13.06 -11.61
C LEU A 334 -10.06 12.86 -13.05
N PRO A 335 -10.45 13.94 -13.75
CA PRO A 335 -10.84 13.87 -15.15
C PRO A 335 -9.82 13.11 -16.02
N LYS A 336 -10.34 12.38 -17.00
CA LYS A 336 -9.54 11.65 -17.98
C LYS A 336 -8.66 12.64 -18.77
N VAL A 337 -7.37 12.38 -18.82
CA VAL A 337 -6.38 13.17 -19.56
C VAL A 337 -6.06 12.44 -20.84
N TYR A 338 -6.09 13.15 -21.96
CA TYR A 338 -5.83 12.61 -23.27
C TYR A 338 -4.39 12.92 -23.68
N PRO A 339 -3.71 11.99 -24.36
CA PRO A 339 -2.38 12.26 -24.91
C PRO A 339 -2.46 13.36 -25.99
N PRO A 340 -1.37 14.11 -26.24
CA PRO A 340 -1.30 15.07 -27.34
C PRO A 340 -1.69 14.42 -28.68
N ASP A 341 -2.65 15.01 -29.37
CA ASP A 341 -3.17 14.48 -30.63
C ASP A 341 -2.10 14.58 -31.73
N LYS A 342 -1.88 13.47 -32.43
CA LYS A 342 -0.93 13.41 -33.55
C LYS A 342 -1.41 14.29 -34.71
N ALA A 343 -2.72 14.48 -34.87
CA ALA A 343 -3.26 15.36 -35.89
C ALA A 343 -3.00 16.85 -35.60
N GLN A 344 -2.94 17.23 -34.33
CA GLN A 344 -2.67 18.61 -33.90
C GLN A 344 -1.17 18.92 -33.83
N TYR A 345 -0.33 17.90 -33.59
CA TYR A 345 1.12 18.04 -33.48
C TYR A 345 1.85 16.99 -34.34
N PRO A 346 1.79 17.12 -35.68
CA PRO A 346 2.33 16.11 -36.59
C PRO A 346 3.86 15.99 -36.54
N ASP A 347 4.56 17.06 -36.15
CA ASP A 347 6.02 17.13 -36.12
C ASP A 347 6.65 16.52 -34.86
N LEU A 348 5.83 16.23 -33.83
CA LEU A 348 6.33 15.64 -32.59
C LEU A 348 6.55 14.13 -32.75
N THR A 349 7.73 13.66 -32.34
CA THR A 349 8.00 12.23 -32.17
C THR A 349 7.12 11.63 -31.08
N ASP A 350 6.93 10.31 -31.10
CA ASP A 350 6.17 9.63 -30.04
C ASP A 350 6.83 9.81 -28.66
N GLU A 351 8.16 9.93 -28.58
CA GLU A 351 8.87 10.18 -27.32
C GLU A 351 8.57 11.59 -26.77
N GLU A 352 8.58 12.62 -27.62
CA GLU A 352 8.20 13.99 -27.21
C GLU A 352 6.75 14.04 -26.74
N ARG A 353 5.83 13.36 -27.45
CA ARG A 353 4.43 13.26 -27.05
C ARG A 353 4.26 12.56 -25.71
N ILE A 354 5.02 11.48 -25.47
CA ILE A 354 5.03 10.78 -24.18
C ILE A 354 5.52 11.72 -23.07
N ASN A 355 6.56 12.52 -23.33
CA ASN A 355 7.11 13.46 -22.35
C ASN A 355 6.10 14.55 -21.99
N ILE A 356 5.43 15.14 -22.98
CA ILE A 356 4.38 16.14 -22.76
C ILE A 356 3.23 15.52 -21.96
N PHE A 357 2.76 14.34 -22.36
CA PHE A 357 1.65 13.68 -21.67
C PHE A 357 1.97 13.32 -20.21
N HIS A 358 3.19 12.81 -19.98
CA HIS A 358 3.72 12.51 -18.64
C HIS A 358 3.78 13.77 -17.78
N ASP A 359 4.31 14.87 -18.31
CA ASP A 359 4.43 16.15 -17.62
C ASP A 359 3.05 16.74 -17.29
N GLU A 360 2.12 16.73 -18.23
CA GLU A 360 0.75 17.21 -18.04
C GLU A 360 0.03 16.45 -16.92
N VAL A 361 0.02 15.12 -16.97
CA VAL A 361 -0.60 14.30 -15.93
C VAL A 361 0.09 14.51 -14.57
N SER A 362 1.42 14.65 -14.56
CA SER A 362 2.17 14.92 -13.33
C SER A 362 1.80 16.25 -12.69
N LYS A 363 1.70 17.32 -13.49
CA LYS A 363 1.25 18.64 -13.03
C LYS A 363 -0.19 18.61 -12.53
N ILE A 364 -1.09 17.93 -13.24
CA ILE A 364 -2.49 17.77 -12.81
C ILE A 364 -2.56 17.07 -11.45
N MET A 365 -1.88 15.93 -11.30
CA MET A 365 -1.87 15.17 -10.04
C MET A 365 -1.25 15.97 -8.89
N PHE A 366 -0.12 16.64 -9.13
CA PHE A 366 0.58 17.47 -8.15
C PHE A 366 -0.30 18.62 -7.65
N ASN A 367 -0.93 19.37 -8.56
CA ASN A 367 -1.79 20.50 -8.21
C ASN A 367 -3.01 20.04 -7.40
N HIS A 368 -3.63 18.93 -7.78
CA HIS A 368 -4.76 18.36 -7.04
C HIS A 368 -4.34 17.78 -5.69
N MET A 369 -3.15 17.20 -5.57
CA MET A 369 -2.58 16.79 -4.29
C MET A 369 -2.36 18.01 -3.37
N LYS A 370 -1.78 19.10 -3.87
CA LYS A 370 -1.60 20.37 -3.13
C LYS A 370 -2.95 20.96 -2.68
N LYS A 371 -3.98 20.85 -3.53
CA LYS A 371 -5.35 21.31 -3.26
C LYS A 371 -6.06 20.47 -2.19
N TYR A 372 -6.01 19.14 -2.29
CA TYR A 372 -6.84 18.25 -1.48
C TYR A 372 -6.13 17.66 -0.27
N ASN A 373 -4.79 17.65 -0.21
CA ASN A 373 -4.04 17.18 0.94
C ASN A 373 -3.63 18.37 1.82
N PRO A 374 -4.24 18.55 3.02
CA PRO A 374 -3.87 19.63 3.92
C PRO A 374 -2.40 19.56 4.38
N ARG A 375 -1.81 18.36 4.38
CA ARG A 375 -0.43 18.11 4.79
C ARG A 375 0.59 18.26 3.65
N ALA A 376 0.14 18.53 2.42
CA ALA A 376 1.06 18.78 1.31
C ALA A 376 1.89 20.05 1.58
N PRO A 377 3.21 20.01 1.30
CA PRO A 377 4.10 21.15 1.48
C PRO A 377 3.64 22.32 0.61
N LYS A 378 3.63 23.52 1.20
CA LYS A 378 3.04 24.72 0.55
C LYS A 378 4.04 25.48 -0.31
N ASP A 379 5.31 25.40 0.04
CA ASP A 379 6.50 26.02 -0.55
C ASP A 379 7.07 25.29 -1.78
N VAL A 380 6.48 24.13 -2.11
CA VAL A 380 6.77 23.33 -3.31
C VAL A 380 5.81 23.76 -4.42
N ASP A 381 6.36 24.22 -5.54
CA ASP A 381 5.57 24.79 -6.64
C ASP A 381 5.51 23.87 -7.87
N ASP A 382 6.48 22.97 -8.02
CA ASP A 382 6.54 21.99 -9.10
C ASP A 382 6.78 20.57 -8.56
N TYR A 383 6.29 19.56 -9.27
CA TYR A 383 6.46 18.16 -8.85
C TYR A 383 7.93 17.72 -8.86
N ASN A 384 8.79 18.36 -9.67
CA ASN A 384 10.23 18.09 -9.69
C ASN A 384 10.96 18.65 -8.45
N ASP A 385 10.34 19.59 -7.72
CA ASP A 385 10.91 20.13 -6.48
C ASP A 385 10.70 19.17 -5.29
N TRP A 386 9.80 18.18 -5.39
CA TRP A 386 9.58 17.19 -4.33
C TRP A 386 10.39 15.90 -4.59
N PRO A 387 11.47 15.63 -3.83
CA PRO A 387 12.32 14.48 -4.12
C PRO A 387 11.69 13.17 -3.72
N GLY A 388 11.89 12.15 -4.56
CA GLY A 388 11.64 10.78 -4.17
C GLY A 388 11.96 9.82 -5.30
N SER A 389 12.62 8.71 -4.96
CA SER A 389 12.82 7.60 -5.89
C SER A 389 12.99 6.30 -5.12
N LEU A 390 12.81 5.16 -5.79
CA LEU A 390 13.11 3.86 -5.20
C LEU A 390 14.57 3.78 -4.69
N ARG A 391 15.52 4.41 -5.40
CA ARG A 391 16.92 4.46 -5.00
C ARG A 391 17.10 5.17 -3.66
N PHE A 392 16.56 6.39 -3.54
CA PHE A 392 16.65 7.16 -2.29
C PHE A 392 15.95 6.46 -1.14
N LYS A 393 14.78 5.84 -1.39
CA LYS A 393 14.07 5.02 -0.41
C LYS A 393 14.96 3.91 0.16
N LEU A 394 15.58 3.12 -0.72
CA LEU A 394 16.42 1.99 -0.31
C LEU A 394 17.67 2.44 0.44
N GLU A 395 18.32 3.50 -0.03
CA GLU A 395 19.49 4.08 0.62
C GLU A 395 19.15 4.61 2.02
N TYR A 396 18.07 5.37 2.15
CA TYR A 396 17.63 5.89 3.44
C TYR A 396 17.25 4.76 4.41
N PHE A 397 16.48 3.77 3.93
CA PHE A 397 16.13 2.60 4.73
C PHE A 397 17.37 1.85 5.24
N GLN A 398 18.36 1.66 4.36
CA GLN A 398 19.63 0.99 4.67
C GLN A 398 20.47 1.80 5.67
N ASN A 399 20.57 3.11 5.48
CA ASN A 399 21.33 4.00 6.36
C ASN A 399 20.67 4.13 7.75
N ALA A 400 19.34 4.16 7.81
CA ALA A 400 18.62 4.34 9.07
C ALA A 400 18.53 3.08 9.93
N LEU A 401 18.30 1.91 9.30
CA LEU A 401 18.05 0.66 10.03
C LEU A 401 19.14 -0.41 9.87
N GLY A 402 20.17 -0.15 9.06
CA GLY A 402 21.38 -0.97 8.95
C GLY A 402 21.07 -2.45 8.72
N ASN A 403 21.55 -3.31 9.61
CA ASN A 403 21.36 -4.77 9.54
C ASN A 403 19.88 -5.20 9.44
N VAL A 404 18.96 -4.45 10.04
CA VAL A 404 17.52 -4.75 9.94
C VAL A 404 17.03 -4.56 8.51
N ALA A 405 17.44 -3.46 7.86
CA ALA A 405 17.15 -3.21 6.45
C ALA A 405 17.83 -4.26 5.55
N THR A 406 19.11 -4.56 5.77
CA THR A 406 19.84 -5.58 5.00
C THR A 406 19.11 -6.93 5.02
N LYS A 407 18.70 -7.39 6.21
CA LYS A 407 18.00 -8.66 6.37
C LYS A 407 16.65 -8.66 5.64
N HIS A 408 15.92 -7.55 5.70
CA HIS A 408 14.64 -7.39 5.00
C HIS A 408 14.83 -7.41 3.48
N LEU A 409 15.76 -6.62 2.96
CA LEU A 409 16.03 -6.51 1.52
C LEU A 409 16.54 -7.83 0.93
N ASN A 410 17.42 -8.54 1.63
CA ASN A 410 17.88 -9.86 1.21
C ASN A 410 16.74 -10.88 1.17
N LYS A 411 15.81 -10.83 2.15
CA LYS A 411 14.62 -11.69 2.15
C LYS A 411 13.72 -11.39 0.96
N GLU A 412 13.45 -10.12 0.66
CA GLU A 412 12.66 -9.68 -0.50
C GLU A 412 13.30 -10.13 -1.82
N LYS A 413 14.63 -10.00 -1.95
CA LYS A 413 15.39 -10.43 -3.13
C LYS A 413 15.32 -11.95 -3.32
N ASN A 414 15.53 -12.73 -2.27
CA ASN A 414 15.43 -14.20 -2.35
C ASN A 414 14.01 -14.68 -2.70
N LEU A 415 12.98 -13.89 -2.40
CA LEU A 415 11.59 -14.16 -2.81
C LEU A 415 11.30 -13.74 -4.26
N SER A 416 12.07 -12.82 -4.85
CA SER A 416 11.92 -12.45 -6.27
C SER A 416 12.62 -13.43 -7.22
N GLU A 417 13.73 -14.02 -6.78
CA GLU A 417 14.54 -14.95 -7.58
C GLU A 417 13.96 -16.38 -7.69
N LYS A 418 12.98 -16.74 -6.84
CA LYS A 418 12.26 -18.03 -6.86
C LYS A 418 10.94 -17.95 -7.64
#